data_AF-A0A1F8U5P1-F1
#
_entry.id   AF-A0A1F8U5P1-F1
#
_cell.length_a   1.000
_cell.length_b   1.000
_cell.length_c   1.000
_cell.angle_alpha   90.00
_cell.angle_beta   90.00
_cell.angle_gamma   90.00
#
_symmetry.space_group_name_H-M   'P 1'
#
loop_
_entity.id
_entity.type
_entity.pdbx_description
1 polymer ?
#
loop_
_entity_poly.entity_id
_entity_poly.type
_entity_poly.pdbx_seq_one_letter_code
_entity_poly.pdbx_strand_id
1 'polypeptide(L)'
;MSVLSLPDRGSEVEGVVKLLWDKLQIVDTDEHLDLVRKYPQVSEKLKPYGTSEVMDAIRSAKSGVGDEKPVKQVELEALLAAPEGFGDDVPIDPDFHARRLPDRVWRHSRRYDPIGAVIQVHRLREVLALIGFTRLEAEMRNIDGEFETDVERAQIALEPSWFPAVENRGEGVFIHVRTDAVKAWLEREAVRRRLDALATGYDMWCRKRSSKQKRKHPFPGGPYILVHTLSHLLIQSMAMRCGYPASSISERIYADKETERYGILLYTGSSDAEGTLGGLVQQARQIENHLDQALRMAALCSNDPICAQHEPSDSMEARWLHGAACHGCTLIAETSCESRNELLDRALVVPILGVPDAGFFQAAP
;
A
#
# COMPACT_ATOMS: atom_id res chain seq x y z
N MET A 1 6.87 13.84 -5.50
CA MET A 1 7.29 12.49 -5.05
C MET A 1 6.99 12.34 -3.58
N SER A 2 6.40 11.22 -3.14
CA SER A 2 6.22 10.89 -1.71
C SER A 2 6.80 9.51 -1.45
N VAL A 3 7.68 9.41 -0.46
CA VAL A 3 8.28 8.16 0.02
C VAL A 3 8.09 8.09 1.54
N LEU A 4 7.75 6.90 2.02
CA LEU A 4 7.73 6.63 3.46
C LEU A 4 9.14 6.23 3.90
N SER A 5 9.65 6.89 4.93
CA SER A 5 10.92 6.58 5.55
C SER A 5 10.73 5.38 6.47
N LEU A 6 10.61 4.18 5.87
CA LEU A 6 10.53 2.91 6.59
C LEU A 6 11.93 2.29 6.70
N PRO A 7 12.24 1.57 7.80
CA PRO A 7 13.49 0.87 7.94
C PRO A 7 13.58 -0.20 6.84
N ASP A 8 14.52 0.00 5.91
CA ASP A 8 14.85 -0.99 4.91
C ASP A 8 15.90 -1.93 5.48
N ARG A 9 15.45 -3.11 5.89
CA ARG A 9 16.30 -4.18 6.44
C ARG A 9 17.44 -4.55 5.49
N GLY A 10 17.24 -4.41 4.17
CA GLY A 10 18.30 -4.57 3.17
C GLY A 10 19.37 -3.49 3.32
N SER A 11 18.98 -2.21 3.30
CA SER A 11 19.90 -1.08 3.52
C SER A 11 20.61 -1.11 4.87
N GLU A 12 19.97 -1.62 5.94
CA GLU A 12 20.57 -1.77 7.25
C GLU A 12 21.67 -2.84 7.23
N VAL A 13 21.39 -4.02 6.65
CA VAL A 13 22.38 -5.08 6.48
C VAL A 13 23.52 -4.58 5.60
N GLU A 14 23.23 -3.90 4.48
CA GLU A 14 24.26 -3.30 3.62
C GLU A 14 25.10 -2.26 4.36
N GLY A 15 24.48 -1.41 5.18
CA GLY A 15 25.18 -0.43 6.01
C GLY A 15 26.13 -1.10 7.01
N VAL A 16 25.68 -2.16 7.67
CA VAL A 16 26.50 -2.97 8.57
C VAL A 16 27.61 -3.71 7.81
N VAL A 17 27.32 -4.24 6.63
CA VAL A 17 28.30 -4.91 5.75
C VAL A 17 29.37 -3.91 5.27
N LYS A 18 28.98 -2.70 4.86
CA LYS A 18 29.90 -1.61 4.49
C LYS A 18 30.79 -1.19 5.67
N LEU A 19 30.23 -1.07 6.87
CA LEU A 19 30.97 -0.79 8.09
C LEU A 19 31.99 -1.87 8.45
N LEU A 20 31.70 -3.13 8.11
CA LEU A 20 32.54 -4.30 8.38
C LEU A 20 33.29 -4.80 7.15
N TRP A 21 33.36 -4.00 6.08
CA TRP A 21 33.81 -4.45 4.76
C TRP A 21 35.24 -4.99 4.78
N ASP A 22 36.13 -4.36 5.54
CA ASP A 22 37.52 -4.79 5.71
C ASP A 22 37.65 -6.27 6.12
N LYS A 23 36.66 -6.79 6.85
CA LYS A 23 36.61 -8.17 7.34
C LYS A 23 35.71 -9.08 6.50
N LEU A 24 34.70 -8.52 5.83
CA LEU A 24 33.71 -9.28 5.06
C LEU A 24 34.10 -9.45 3.58
N GLN A 25 35.04 -8.67 3.06
CA GLN A 25 35.50 -8.78 1.67
C GLN A 25 36.05 -10.18 1.30
N ILE A 26 36.55 -10.95 2.26
CA ILE A 26 37.09 -12.30 2.07
C ILE A 26 36.02 -13.42 2.10
N VAL A 27 34.76 -13.06 2.36
CA VAL A 27 33.66 -14.03 2.52
C VAL A 27 33.09 -14.38 1.15
N ASP A 28 33.30 -15.61 0.70
CA ASP A 28 32.78 -16.13 -0.59
C ASP A 28 31.78 -17.28 -0.40
N THR A 29 31.79 -17.92 0.77
CA THR A 29 30.94 -19.06 1.13
C THR A 29 30.36 -18.88 2.53
N ASP A 30 29.26 -19.58 2.82
CA ASP A 30 28.64 -19.60 4.15
C ASP A 30 29.63 -20.03 5.25
N GLU A 31 30.55 -20.95 4.92
CA GLU A 31 31.61 -21.39 5.83
C GLU A 31 32.62 -20.27 6.16
N HIS A 32 32.93 -19.40 5.20
CA HIS A 32 33.76 -18.22 5.45
C HIS A 32 33.01 -17.22 6.35
N LEU A 33 31.69 -17.05 6.14
CA LEU A 33 30.88 -16.16 6.97
C LEU A 33 30.82 -16.66 8.42
N ASP A 34 30.67 -17.97 8.63
CA ASP A 34 30.69 -18.60 9.95
C ASP A 34 32.04 -18.42 10.65
N LEU A 35 33.15 -18.46 9.91
CA LEU A 35 34.48 -18.18 10.44
C LEU A 35 34.60 -16.71 10.89
N VAL A 36 34.12 -15.78 10.07
CA VAL A 36 34.22 -14.33 10.36
C VAL A 36 33.24 -13.91 11.47
N ARG A 37 32.11 -14.61 11.63
CA ARG A 37 31.19 -14.46 12.78
C ARG A 37 31.83 -14.82 14.12
N LYS A 38 32.96 -15.54 14.17
CA LYS A 38 33.67 -15.81 15.43
C LYS A 38 34.36 -14.58 16.03
N TYR A 39 34.58 -13.53 15.24
CA TYR A 39 35.13 -12.27 15.76
C TYR A 39 34.05 -11.53 16.56
N PRO A 40 34.29 -11.14 17.83
CA PRO A 40 33.28 -10.51 18.69
C PRO A 40 32.64 -9.27 18.06
N GLN A 41 33.46 -8.42 17.44
CA GLN A 41 33.04 -7.18 16.77
C GLN A 41 32.10 -7.41 15.58
N VAL A 42 32.21 -8.56 14.91
CA VAL A 42 31.35 -8.94 13.79
C VAL A 42 30.11 -9.66 14.32
N SER A 43 30.28 -10.56 15.29
CA SER A 43 29.19 -11.30 15.91
C SER A 43 28.15 -10.37 16.54
N GLU A 44 28.58 -9.34 17.28
CA GLU A 44 27.64 -8.43 17.96
C GLU A 44 26.76 -7.68 16.98
N LYS A 45 27.34 -7.20 15.87
CA LYS A 45 26.62 -6.40 14.87
C LYS A 45 25.82 -7.25 13.89
N LEU A 46 26.24 -8.48 13.59
CA LEU A 46 25.53 -9.39 12.68
C LEU A 46 24.53 -10.32 13.38
N LYS A 47 24.51 -10.35 14.71
CA LYS A 47 23.57 -11.16 15.51
C LYS A 47 22.08 -11.00 15.12
N PRO A 48 21.59 -9.81 14.76
CA PRO A 48 20.19 -9.62 14.38
C PRO A 48 19.82 -10.19 12.99
N TYR A 49 20.81 -10.52 12.15
CA TYR A 49 20.62 -10.79 10.72
C TYR A 49 20.87 -12.26 10.34
N GLY A 50 20.06 -12.76 9.42
CA GLY A 50 20.18 -14.13 8.90
C GLY A 50 21.47 -14.35 8.10
N THR A 51 21.94 -15.60 8.02
CA THR A 51 23.14 -15.92 7.23
C THR A 51 22.93 -15.61 5.73
N SER A 52 21.77 -15.94 5.17
CA SER A 52 21.50 -15.65 3.75
C SER A 52 21.40 -14.15 3.47
N GLU A 53 20.71 -13.39 4.33
CA GLU A 53 20.59 -11.93 4.20
C GLU A 53 21.96 -11.25 4.13
N VAL A 54 22.88 -11.67 5.00
CA VAL A 54 24.25 -11.13 5.03
C VAL A 54 25.06 -11.57 3.81
N MET A 55 24.91 -12.82 3.36
CA MET A 55 25.59 -13.32 2.16
C MET A 55 25.10 -12.65 0.88
N ASP A 56 23.82 -12.30 0.81
CA ASP A 56 23.24 -11.57 -0.32
C ASP A 56 23.78 -10.13 -0.33
N ALA A 57 23.81 -9.45 0.82
CA ALA A 57 24.38 -8.10 0.94
C ALA A 57 25.89 -8.06 0.63
N ILE A 58 26.67 -9.06 1.05
CA ILE A 58 28.10 -9.17 0.69
C ILE A 58 28.26 -9.37 -0.82
N ARG A 59 27.42 -10.20 -1.44
CA ARG A 59 27.44 -10.41 -2.89
C ARG A 59 27.11 -9.13 -3.66
N SER A 60 26.08 -8.40 -3.24
CA SER A 60 25.73 -7.09 -3.83
C SER A 60 26.85 -6.06 -3.66
N ALA A 61 27.50 -6.01 -2.51
CA ALA A 61 28.65 -5.15 -2.27
C ALA A 61 29.88 -5.52 -3.13
N LYS A 62 30.08 -6.82 -3.45
CA LYS A 62 31.17 -7.29 -4.33
C LYS A 62 30.89 -7.06 -5.81
N SER A 63 29.67 -7.27 -6.25
CA SER A 63 29.28 -7.13 -7.66
C SER A 63 29.15 -5.65 -8.06
N GLY A 64 28.97 -4.75 -7.10
CA GLY A 64 28.64 -3.34 -7.36
C GLY A 64 27.23 -3.16 -7.96
N VAL A 65 26.44 -4.23 -7.99
CA VAL A 65 25.05 -4.26 -8.45
C VAL A 65 24.20 -4.55 -7.22
N GLY A 66 23.63 -3.49 -6.65
CA GLY A 66 22.51 -3.64 -5.72
C GLY A 66 21.28 -4.05 -6.52
N ASP A 67 20.59 -5.11 -6.09
CA ASP A 67 19.22 -5.34 -6.57
C ASP A 67 18.36 -4.24 -5.92
N GLU A 68 18.11 -3.16 -6.66
CA GLU A 68 17.19 -2.12 -6.22
C GLU A 68 15.77 -2.69 -6.21
N LYS A 69 15.29 -3.09 -5.03
CA LYS A 69 13.89 -3.47 -4.84
C LYS A 69 12.99 -2.25 -5.03
N PRO A 70 11.80 -2.41 -5.65
CA PRO A 70 10.79 -1.35 -5.69
C PRO A 70 10.44 -0.85 -4.28
N VAL A 71 10.27 0.46 -4.14
CA VAL A 71 10.02 1.12 -2.84
C VAL A 71 8.83 0.49 -2.10
N LYS A 72 7.73 0.21 -2.79
CA LYS A 72 6.54 -0.40 -2.17
C LYS A 72 6.79 -1.83 -1.66
N GLN A 73 7.70 -2.60 -2.27
CA GLN A 73 8.05 -3.94 -1.76
C GLN A 73 8.81 -3.83 -0.44
N VAL A 74 9.79 -2.93 -0.36
CA VAL A 74 10.55 -2.65 0.87
C VAL A 74 9.62 -2.19 1.99
N GLU A 75 8.72 -1.25 1.69
CA GLU A 75 7.75 -0.76 2.65
C GLU A 75 6.84 -1.88 3.19
N LEU A 76 6.35 -2.75 2.29
CA LEU A 76 5.49 -3.88 2.64
C LEU A 76 6.22 -4.91 3.51
N GLU A 77 7.48 -5.23 3.18
CA GLU A 77 8.33 -6.10 4.00
C GLU A 77 8.53 -5.54 5.41
N ALA A 78 8.82 -4.24 5.53
CA ALA A 78 9.00 -3.58 6.82
C ALA A 78 7.73 -3.60 7.68
N LEU A 79 6.56 -3.33 7.06
CA LEU A 79 5.27 -3.38 7.75
C LEU A 79 4.93 -4.80 8.22
N LEU A 80 5.12 -5.82 7.38
CA LEU A 80 4.82 -7.21 7.73
C LEU A 80 5.79 -7.80 8.76
N ALA A 81 7.02 -7.27 8.84
CA ALA A 81 8.02 -7.67 9.83
C ALA A 81 7.77 -7.08 11.23
N ALA A 82 6.75 -6.22 11.40
CA ALA A 82 6.45 -5.59 12.68
C ALA A 82 6.19 -6.64 13.78
N PRO A 83 6.83 -6.50 14.96
CA PRO A 83 6.68 -7.46 16.05
C PRO A 83 5.24 -7.46 16.58
N GLU A 84 4.78 -8.62 17.04
CA GLU A 84 3.49 -8.73 17.72
C GLU A 84 3.57 -8.08 19.11
N GLY A 85 2.57 -7.28 19.46
CA GLY A 85 2.53 -6.62 20.76
C GLY A 85 1.23 -5.87 21.06
N PHE A 86 0.98 -5.64 22.35
CA PHE A 86 -0.16 -4.88 22.86
C PHE A 86 0.25 -4.15 24.15
N GLY A 87 0.22 -2.82 24.17
CA GLY A 87 0.64 -2.01 25.33
C GLY A 87 1.28 -0.67 24.95
N ASP A 88 1.70 0.10 25.95
CA ASP A 88 2.17 1.48 25.78
C ASP A 88 3.41 1.62 24.89
N ASP A 89 3.46 2.77 24.22
CA ASP A 89 4.51 3.23 23.31
C ASP A 89 5.83 3.39 24.06
N VAL A 90 6.69 2.38 23.96
CA VAL A 90 8.14 2.60 24.10
C VAL A 90 8.67 2.57 22.67
N PRO A 91 8.87 3.72 22.02
CA PRO A 91 9.39 3.77 20.67
C PRO A 91 10.81 3.21 20.69
N ILE A 92 11.04 2.16 19.91
CA ILE A 92 12.38 1.61 19.68
C ILE A 92 13.14 2.49 18.68
N ASP A 93 12.41 3.04 17.70
CA ASP A 93 12.92 3.94 16.65
C ASP A 93 12.07 5.23 16.60
N PRO A 94 12.71 6.42 16.50
CA PRO A 94 12.02 7.70 16.53
C PRO A 94 11.20 8.01 15.26
N ASP A 95 11.54 7.42 14.12
CA ASP A 95 10.98 7.70 12.79
C ASP A 95 10.00 6.62 12.32
N PHE A 96 10.14 5.38 12.79
CA PHE A 96 9.18 4.31 12.51
C PHE A 96 8.93 3.40 13.71
N HIS A 97 7.66 3.25 14.11
CA HIS A 97 7.28 2.31 15.15
C HIS A 97 5.97 1.64 14.76
N ALA A 98 6.02 0.33 14.54
CA ALA A 98 4.85 -0.47 14.18
C ALA A 98 4.73 -1.71 15.07
N ARG A 99 3.49 -2.12 15.36
CA ARG A 99 3.18 -3.31 16.15
C ARG A 99 2.03 -4.08 15.51
N ARG A 100 2.24 -5.36 15.27
CA ARG A 100 1.17 -6.26 14.86
C ARG A 100 0.26 -6.53 16.06
N LEU A 101 -1.04 -6.27 15.89
CA LEU A 101 -2.03 -6.57 16.92
C LEU A 101 -2.27 -8.08 16.99
N PRO A 102 -2.32 -8.67 18.20
CA PRO A 102 -2.80 -10.04 18.36
C PRO A 102 -4.23 -10.18 17.84
N ASP A 103 -4.54 -11.26 17.12
CA ASP A 103 -5.83 -11.45 16.43
C ASP A 103 -7.04 -11.28 17.37
N ARG A 104 -6.92 -11.75 18.62
CA ARG A 104 -7.96 -11.63 19.66
C ARG A 104 -8.37 -10.20 20.03
N VAL A 105 -7.54 -9.20 19.69
CA VAL A 105 -7.78 -7.78 20.04
C VAL A 105 -8.70 -7.12 19.01
N TRP A 106 -8.56 -7.48 17.74
CA TRP A 106 -9.23 -6.78 16.65
C TRP A 106 -10.25 -7.66 15.91
N ARG A 107 -10.16 -9.00 16.07
CA ARG A 107 -11.05 -9.99 15.46
C ARG A 107 -11.87 -10.71 16.53
N HIS A 108 -13.18 -10.56 16.43
CA HIS A 108 -14.23 -11.11 17.29
C HIS A 108 -15.10 -12.12 16.53
N SER A 109 -15.09 -12.10 15.19
CA SER A 109 -15.79 -13.07 14.34
C SER A 109 -14.91 -13.67 13.24
N ARG A 110 -15.31 -14.84 12.72
CA ARG A 110 -14.67 -15.49 11.55
C ARG A 110 -15.03 -14.83 10.22
N ARG A 111 -15.94 -13.86 10.22
CA ARG A 111 -16.42 -13.20 9.00
C ARG A 111 -15.30 -12.45 8.28
N TYR A 112 -14.29 -12.01 9.04
CA TYR A 112 -13.13 -11.26 8.56
C TYR A 112 -11.87 -12.12 8.48
N ASP A 113 -12.02 -13.45 8.38
CA ASP A 113 -10.91 -14.36 8.13
C ASP A 113 -10.04 -14.00 6.91
N PRO A 114 -10.55 -13.37 5.85
CA PRO A 114 -9.71 -12.87 4.76
C PRO A 114 -8.70 -11.78 5.16
N ILE A 115 -8.86 -11.10 6.29
CA ILE A 115 -7.85 -10.18 6.83
C ILE A 115 -6.82 -11.00 7.59
N GLY A 116 -5.55 -10.87 7.22
CA GLY A 116 -4.46 -11.69 7.77
C GLY A 116 -3.82 -11.08 9.01
N ALA A 117 -3.70 -9.76 9.05
CA ALA A 117 -3.14 -9.03 10.18
C ALA A 117 -3.60 -7.56 10.15
N VAL A 118 -3.61 -6.95 11.33
CA VAL A 118 -3.79 -5.51 11.50
C VAL A 118 -2.62 -5.00 12.34
N ILE A 119 -1.98 -3.95 11.85
CA ILE A 119 -0.72 -3.44 12.39
C ILE A 119 -0.94 -1.97 12.73
N GLN A 120 -0.69 -1.63 13.99
CA GLN A 120 -0.66 -0.25 14.47
C GLN A 120 0.66 0.38 14.05
N VAL A 121 0.61 1.45 13.26
CA VAL A 121 1.78 2.25 12.91
C VAL A 121 1.75 3.50 13.79
N HIS A 122 2.42 3.42 14.94
CA HIS A 122 2.46 4.49 15.93
C HIS A 122 3.29 5.68 15.48
N ARG A 123 4.34 5.43 14.71
CA ARG A 123 5.19 6.47 14.11
C ARG A 123 5.45 6.14 12.66
N LEU A 124 5.22 7.13 11.82
CA LEU A 124 5.49 7.10 10.39
C LEU A 124 6.09 8.44 10.00
N ARG A 125 7.15 8.40 9.19
CA ARG A 125 7.76 9.59 8.59
C ARG A 125 7.56 9.53 7.08
N GLU A 126 6.89 10.54 6.53
CA GLU A 126 6.70 10.72 5.10
C GLU A 126 7.53 11.91 4.61
N VAL A 127 8.26 11.72 3.51
CA VAL A 127 8.99 12.81 2.84
C VAL A 127 8.36 13.09 1.48
N LEU A 128 7.88 14.31 1.32
CA LEU A 128 7.25 14.81 0.10
C LEU A 128 8.20 15.79 -0.60
N ALA A 129 8.71 15.44 -1.78
CA ALA A 129 9.55 16.31 -2.60
C ALA A 129 8.81 16.83 -3.83
N LEU A 130 8.89 18.13 -4.09
CA LEU A 130 8.38 18.75 -5.32
C LEU A 130 9.43 18.60 -6.43
N ILE A 131 9.12 17.77 -7.43
CA ILE A 131 10.05 17.44 -8.53
C ILE A 131 9.78 18.21 -9.82
N GLY A 132 8.63 18.88 -9.92
CA GLY A 132 8.22 19.62 -11.11
C GLY A 132 6.71 19.85 -11.17
N PHE A 133 6.25 20.42 -12.27
CA PHE A 133 4.84 20.71 -12.53
C PHE A 133 4.38 20.11 -13.85
N THR A 134 3.11 19.70 -13.89
CA THR A 134 2.43 19.21 -15.09
C THR A 134 1.11 19.95 -15.25
N ARG A 135 0.73 20.32 -16.48
CA ARG A 135 -0.51 21.10 -16.72
C ARG A 135 -1.62 20.31 -17.43
N LEU A 136 -1.26 19.44 -18.37
CA LEU A 136 -2.22 18.79 -19.28
C LEU A 136 -2.30 17.28 -19.07
N GLU A 137 -1.15 16.65 -18.84
CA GLU A 137 -1.06 15.23 -18.54
C GLU A 137 -0.58 15.10 -17.11
N ALA A 138 -1.43 14.57 -16.25
CA ALA A 138 -1.07 14.34 -14.86
C ALA A 138 -0.31 13.01 -14.78
N GLU A 139 0.90 13.05 -14.25
CA GLU A 139 1.68 11.84 -13.97
C GLU A 139 0.95 10.93 -13.02
N MET A 140 0.86 9.67 -13.40
CA MET A 140 0.47 8.62 -12.49
C MET A 140 1.68 7.88 -11.98
N ARG A 141 1.52 7.33 -10.78
CA ARG A 141 2.40 6.27 -10.33
C ARG A 141 1.93 4.97 -10.94
N ASN A 142 2.86 4.10 -11.31
CA ASN A 142 2.53 2.70 -11.53
C ASN A 142 2.16 2.03 -10.19
N ILE A 143 1.71 0.77 -10.26
CA ILE A 143 1.28 -0.01 -9.09
C ILE A 143 2.40 -0.10 -8.06
N ASP A 144 3.65 -0.15 -8.54
CA ASP A 144 4.88 -0.29 -7.76
C ASP A 144 5.36 1.03 -7.12
N GLY A 145 4.67 2.14 -7.40
CA GLY A 145 4.93 3.44 -6.81
C GLY A 145 5.94 4.31 -7.56
N GLU A 146 6.41 3.86 -8.73
CA GLU A 146 7.32 4.59 -9.60
C GLU A 146 6.57 5.56 -10.51
N PHE A 147 7.23 6.68 -10.84
CA PHE A 147 6.63 7.67 -11.71
C PHE A 147 6.72 7.27 -13.18
N GLU A 148 5.65 7.55 -13.92
CA GLU A 148 5.68 7.54 -15.38
C GLU A 148 6.75 8.52 -15.89
N THR A 149 7.70 8.00 -16.68
CA THR A 149 8.77 8.80 -17.31
C THR A 149 8.31 9.53 -18.58
N ASP A 150 7.09 9.28 -19.03
CA ASP A 150 6.61 9.69 -20.36
C ASP A 150 5.89 11.06 -20.34
N VAL A 151 5.68 11.64 -19.15
CA VAL A 151 5.12 12.99 -19.03
C VAL A 151 6.26 14.00 -18.96
N GLU A 152 6.19 15.01 -19.83
CA GLU A 152 7.14 16.11 -19.80
C GLU A 152 6.83 17.04 -18.63
N ARG A 153 7.64 16.96 -17.58
CA ARG A 153 7.57 17.85 -16.42
C ARG A 153 8.20 19.20 -16.76
N ALA A 154 7.53 20.28 -16.38
CA ALA A 154 8.23 21.54 -16.16
C ALA A 154 9.11 21.38 -14.92
N GLN A 155 10.43 21.42 -15.11
CA GLN A 155 11.39 21.32 -14.02
C GLN A 155 11.30 22.55 -13.10
N ILE A 156 11.62 22.35 -11.81
CA ILE A 156 11.66 23.44 -10.82
C ILE A 156 12.82 24.43 -11.03
N ALA A 157 13.85 24.00 -11.78
CA ALA A 157 15.05 24.74 -12.14
C ALA A 157 15.59 24.20 -13.47
N LEU A 158 16.48 24.92 -14.14
CA LEU A 158 17.11 24.47 -15.40
C LEU A 158 17.96 23.21 -15.22
N GLU A 159 18.68 23.11 -14.09
CA GLU A 159 19.52 21.97 -13.71
C GLU A 159 19.35 21.73 -12.20
N PRO A 160 18.31 21.01 -11.77
CA PRO A 160 18.03 20.84 -10.36
C PRO A 160 19.10 19.96 -9.68
N SER A 161 19.82 20.53 -8.72
CA SER A 161 20.76 19.81 -7.83
C SER A 161 20.18 19.51 -6.45
N TRP A 162 19.01 20.06 -6.14
CA TRP A 162 18.26 19.85 -4.90
C TRP A 162 16.76 19.99 -5.18
N PHE A 163 15.93 19.36 -4.35
CA PHE A 163 14.48 19.48 -4.42
C PHE A 163 13.91 19.99 -3.09
N PRO A 164 12.97 20.94 -3.09
CA PRO A 164 12.27 21.32 -1.88
C PRO A 164 11.43 20.13 -1.40
N ALA A 165 11.58 19.81 -0.12
CA ALA A 165 10.89 18.70 0.51
C ALA A 165 10.25 19.11 1.83
N VAL A 166 9.13 18.47 2.16
CA VAL A 166 8.46 18.57 3.46
C VAL A 166 8.54 17.21 4.13
N GLU A 167 8.89 17.22 5.41
CA GLU A 167 8.84 16.05 6.26
C GLU A 167 7.55 16.10 7.09
N ASN A 168 6.73 15.08 6.93
CA ASN A 168 5.54 14.86 7.74
C ASN A 168 5.80 13.72 8.71
N ARG A 169 5.35 13.89 9.95
CA ARG A 169 5.36 12.85 10.97
C ARG A 169 3.93 12.52 11.34
N GLY A 170 3.68 11.24 11.52
CA GLY A 170 2.34 10.72 11.47
C GLY A 170 2.15 9.38 12.15
N GLU A 171 0.94 8.88 12.01
CA GLU A 171 0.50 7.57 12.49
C GLU A 171 -0.39 6.93 11.44
N GLY A 172 -0.65 5.63 11.61
CA GLY A 172 -1.49 4.91 10.68
C GLY A 172 -1.91 3.53 11.15
N VAL A 173 -2.66 2.88 10.27
CA VAL A 173 -3.13 1.51 10.41
C VAL A 173 -2.80 0.79 9.12
N PHE A 174 -2.02 -0.28 9.22
CA PHE A 174 -1.79 -1.18 8.11
C PHE A 174 -2.66 -2.43 8.24
N ILE A 175 -3.28 -2.82 7.13
CA ILE A 175 -4.21 -3.94 7.05
C ILE A 175 -3.70 -4.88 5.97
N HIS A 176 -3.34 -6.10 6.39
CA HIS A 176 -2.90 -7.16 5.49
C HIS A 176 -4.09 -8.02 5.05
N VAL A 177 -4.23 -8.25 3.74
CA VAL A 177 -5.25 -9.13 3.16
C VAL A 177 -4.59 -10.44 2.75
N ARG A 178 -5.15 -11.57 3.17
CA ARG A 178 -4.52 -12.88 2.95
C ARG A 178 -4.54 -13.28 1.48
N THR A 179 -3.39 -13.74 0.99
CA THR A 179 -3.21 -14.23 -0.38
C THR A 179 -4.11 -15.41 -0.71
N ASP A 180 -4.30 -16.36 0.22
CA ASP A 180 -5.16 -17.54 0.02
C ASP A 180 -6.63 -17.14 -0.23
N ALA A 181 -7.13 -16.18 0.54
CA ALA A 181 -8.48 -15.64 0.37
C ALA A 181 -8.64 -14.90 -0.98
N VAL A 182 -7.64 -14.10 -1.38
CA VAL A 182 -7.66 -13.40 -2.69
C VAL A 182 -7.65 -14.40 -3.84
N LYS A 183 -6.82 -15.44 -3.79
CA LYS A 183 -6.79 -16.49 -4.81
C LYS A 183 -8.14 -17.21 -4.93
N ALA A 184 -8.71 -17.66 -3.82
CA ALA A 184 -10.00 -18.33 -3.80
C ALA A 184 -11.14 -17.42 -4.31
N TRP A 185 -11.06 -16.12 -4.08
CA TRP A 185 -12.01 -15.15 -4.61
C TRP A 185 -11.87 -14.97 -6.14
N LEU A 186 -10.65 -14.87 -6.66
CA LEU A 186 -10.37 -14.75 -8.10
C LEU A 186 -10.81 -15.98 -8.92
N GLU A 187 -10.97 -17.13 -8.27
CA GLU A 187 -11.47 -18.36 -8.92
C GLU A 187 -12.97 -18.34 -9.20
N ARG A 188 -13.74 -17.46 -8.55
CA ARG A 188 -15.19 -17.40 -8.71
C ARG A 188 -15.56 -16.84 -10.09
N GLU A 189 -16.51 -17.49 -10.76
CA GLU A 189 -16.95 -17.09 -12.12
C GLU A 189 -17.48 -15.65 -12.17
N ALA A 190 -18.29 -15.26 -11.18
CA ALA A 190 -18.85 -13.90 -11.11
C ALA A 190 -17.76 -12.82 -10.97
N VAL A 191 -16.68 -13.12 -10.25
CA VAL A 191 -15.53 -12.23 -10.08
C VAL A 191 -14.80 -12.09 -11.41
N ARG A 192 -14.47 -13.20 -12.07
CA ARG A 192 -13.81 -13.18 -13.39
C ARG A 192 -14.60 -12.37 -14.41
N ARG A 193 -15.92 -12.60 -14.50
CA ARG A 193 -16.80 -11.85 -15.40
C ARG A 193 -16.77 -10.34 -15.13
N ARG A 194 -16.78 -9.93 -13.86
CA ARG A 194 -16.71 -8.51 -13.50
C ARG A 194 -15.33 -7.91 -13.78
N LEU A 195 -14.26 -8.68 -13.59
CA LEU A 195 -12.90 -8.26 -13.93
C LEU A 195 -12.70 -8.12 -15.44
N ASP A 196 -13.30 -8.99 -16.27
CA ASP A 196 -13.24 -8.89 -17.73
C ASP A 196 -13.92 -7.61 -18.24
N ALA A 197 -15.04 -7.23 -17.63
CA ALA A 197 -15.71 -5.96 -17.86
C ALA A 197 -14.82 -4.75 -17.53
N LEU A 198 -14.19 -4.76 -16.34
CA LEU A 198 -13.25 -3.71 -15.91
C LEU A 198 -12.01 -3.65 -16.82
N ALA A 199 -11.46 -4.79 -17.23
CA ALA A 199 -10.34 -4.87 -18.15
C ALA A 199 -10.71 -4.33 -19.54
N THR A 200 -11.92 -4.61 -20.02
CA THR A 200 -12.44 -4.05 -21.27
C THR A 200 -12.56 -2.53 -21.20
N GLY A 201 -13.10 -1.99 -20.09
CA GLY A 201 -13.11 -0.55 -19.84
C GLY A 201 -11.71 0.06 -19.84
N TYR A 202 -10.78 -0.59 -19.14
CA TYR A 202 -9.37 -0.19 -19.09
C TYR A 202 -8.73 -0.14 -20.50
N ASP A 203 -8.97 -1.16 -21.33
CA ASP A 203 -8.51 -1.19 -22.72
C ASP A 203 -9.07 -0.02 -23.54
N MET A 204 -10.35 0.31 -23.35
CA MET A 204 -10.97 1.45 -24.03
C MET A 204 -10.38 2.79 -23.59
N TRP A 205 -10.07 2.94 -22.31
CA TRP A 205 -9.33 4.08 -21.79
C TRP A 205 -7.92 4.18 -22.39
N CYS A 206 -7.18 3.07 -22.46
CA CYS A 206 -5.86 3.03 -23.10
C CYS A 206 -5.94 3.42 -24.58
N ARG A 207 -6.98 2.98 -25.31
CA ARG A 207 -7.17 3.29 -26.73
C ARG A 207 -7.40 4.78 -27.00
N LYS A 208 -8.09 5.48 -26.09
CA LYS A 208 -8.35 6.93 -26.19
C LYS A 208 -7.13 7.78 -25.84
N ARG A 209 -6.15 7.24 -25.11
CA ARG A 209 -4.86 7.89 -24.90
C ARG A 209 -3.93 7.74 -26.11
N SER A 210 -3.04 8.71 -26.26
CA SER A 210 -2.05 8.82 -27.35
C SER A 210 -1.30 7.49 -27.59
N SER A 211 -0.97 7.18 -28.84
CA SER A 211 -0.40 5.87 -29.25
C SER A 211 0.91 5.48 -28.55
N LYS A 212 1.67 6.43 -27.99
CA LYS A 212 2.93 6.15 -27.24
C LYS A 212 2.69 5.50 -25.88
N GLN A 213 1.55 5.76 -25.22
CA GLN A 213 1.22 5.23 -23.87
C GLN A 213 0.51 3.86 -23.91
N LYS A 214 0.06 3.40 -25.09
CA LYS A 214 -0.76 2.17 -25.25
C LYS A 214 -0.07 0.85 -24.86
N ARG A 215 1.26 0.84 -24.70
CA ARG A 215 2.06 -0.39 -24.53
C ARG A 215 2.62 -0.61 -23.14
N LYS A 216 2.46 0.33 -22.21
CA LYS A 216 3.23 0.33 -20.95
C LYS A 216 2.44 0.08 -19.67
N HIS A 217 1.11 0.16 -19.70
CA HIS A 217 0.30 0.02 -18.48
C HIS A 217 -0.56 -1.24 -18.57
N PRO A 218 -0.09 -2.37 -18.02
CA PRO A 218 -0.93 -3.54 -17.90
C PRO A 218 -2.08 -3.24 -16.92
N PHE A 219 -3.25 -3.84 -17.17
CA PHE A 219 -4.36 -3.77 -16.24
C PHE A 219 -3.90 -4.13 -14.81
N PRO A 220 -4.18 -3.28 -13.80
CA PRO A 220 -3.70 -3.53 -12.43
C PRO A 220 -4.20 -4.82 -11.82
N GLY A 221 -5.38 -5.28 -12.23
CA GLY A 221 -5.96 -6.55 -11.80
C GLY A 221 -6.94 -6.39 -10.64
N GLY A 222 -7.72 -7.46 -10.40
CA GLY A 222 -8.73 -7.50 -9.36
C GLY A 222 -8.22 -7.24 -7.94
N PRO A 223 -7.07 -7.79 -7.51
CA PRO A 223 -6.56 -7.54 -6.16
C PRO A 223 -6.31 -6.07 -5.88
N TYR A 224 -5.74 -5.32 -6.85
CA TYR A 224 -5.50 -3.89 -6.71
C TYR A 224 -6.81 -3.11 -6.52
N ILE A 225 -7.80 -3.33 -7.40
CA ILE A 225 -9.11 -2.65 -7.33
C ILE A 225 -9.82 -3.00 -6.01
N LEU A 226 -9.72 -4.24 -5.55
CA LEU A 226 -10.27 -4.69 -4.28
C LEU A 226 -9.68 -3.90 -3.10
N VAL A 227 -8.35 -3.88 -2.95
CA VAL A 227 -7.71 -3.22 -1.80
C VAL A 227 -7.86 -1.70 -1.87
N HIS A 228 -7.82 -1.11 -3.06
CA HIS A 228 -8.05 0.31 -3.30
C HIS A 228 -9.50 0.74 -3.02
N THR A 229 -10.47 -0.09 -3.39
CA THR A 229 -11.87 0.22 -3.05
C THR A 229 -12.10 0.04 -1.55
N LEU A 230 -11.49 -0.96 -0.93
CA LEU A 230 -11.59 -1.20 0.51
C LEU A 230 -10.98 -0.05 1.32
N SER A 231 -9.84 0.51 0.89
CA SER A 231 -9.19 1.64 1.58
C SER A 231 -10.10 2.87 1.62
N HIS A 232 -10.76 3.20 0.50
CA HIS A 232 -11.72 4.30 0.44
C HIS A 232 -12.88 4.14 1.43
N LEU A 233 -13.47 2.95 1.48
CA LEU A 233 -14.56 2.63 2.40
C LEU A 233 -14.11 2.69 3.87
N LEU A 234 -12.89 2.25 4.15
CA LEU A 234 -12.30 2.31 5.48
C LEU A 234 -11.96 3.74 5.90
N ILE A 235 -11.44 4.59 5.00
CA ILE A 235 -11.18 6.01 5.27
C ILE A 235 -12.48 6.71 5.71
N GLN A 236 -13.58 6.51 4.97
CA GLN A 236 -14.88 7.07 5.34
C GLN A 236 -15.34 6.57 6.72
N SER A 237 -15.20 5.27 6.99
CA SER A 237 -15.59 4.66 8.25
C SER A 237 -14.74 5.15 9.44
N MET A 238 -13.42 5.28 9.26
CA MET A 238 -12.47 5.71 10.29
C MET A 238 -12.57 7.19 10.59
N ALA A 239 -12.74 8.05 9.58
CA ALA A 239 -12.88 9.50 9.74
C ALA A 239 -14.00 9.90 10.70
N MET A 240 -15.05 9.09 10.81
CA MET A 240 -16.17 9.32 11.73
C MET A 240 -15.80 9.12 13.21
N ARG A 241 -14.66 8.47 13.52
CA ARG A 241 -14.28 8.07 14.89
C ARG A 241 -12.89 8.51 15.31
N CYS A 242 -11.96 8.68 14.37
CA CYS A 242 -10.56 8.99 14.69
C CYS A 242 -10.30 10.46 15.02
N GLY A 243 -11.29 11.35 14.85
CA GLY A 243 -11.14 12.78 15.10
C GLY A 243 -10.43 13.55 13.98
N TYR A 244 -10.05 12.86 12.89
CA TYR A 244 -9.47 13.45 11.70
C TYR A 244 -10.50 13.50 10.56
N PRO A 245 -10.58 14.59 9.78
CA PRO A 245 -11.41 14.62 8.59
C PRO A 245 -10.89 13.62 7.54
N ALA A 246 -11.79 13.04 6.75
CA ALA A 246 -11.43 12.04 5.72
C ALA A 246 -10.35 12.56 4.74
N SER A 247 -10.34 13.85 4.44
CA SER A 247 -9.35 14.50 3.55
C SER A 247 -7.92 14.58 4.12
N SER A 248 -7.74 14.25 5.40
CA SER A 248 -6.43 14.23 6.08
C SER A 248 -5.90 12.82 6.32
N ILE A 249 -6.68 11.80 5.94
CA ILE A 249 -6.27 10.40 5.95
C ILE A 249 -5.90 10.06 4.52
N SER A 250 -4.63 9.76 4.30
CA SER A 250 -4.10 9.30 3.03
C SER A 250 -4.04 7.78 3.00
N GLU A 251 -4.12 7.22 1.81
CA GLU A 251 -3.91 5.80 1.59
C GLU A 251 -2.59 5.51 0.89
N ARG A 252 -2.11 4.29 1.09
CA ARG A 252 -1.08 3.69 0.28
C ARG A 252 -1.42 2.25 0.00
N ILE A 253 -1.45 1.88 -1.27
CA ILE A 253 -1.97 0.59 -1.73
C ILE A 253 -0.81 -0.34 -2.09
N TYR A 254 -0.84 -1.54 -1.53
CA TYR A 254 0.13 -2.60 -1.81
C TYR A 254 -0.61 -3.74 -2.51
N ALA A 255 -0.28 -3.99 -3.78
CA ALA A 255 -0.75 -5.15 -4.52
C ALA A 255 0.39 -5.68 -5.39
N ASP A 256 1.33 -6.36 -4.74
CA ASP A 256 2.50 -6.90 -5.39
C ASP A 256 2.14 -8.19 -6.14
N LYS A 257 2.39 -8.21 -7.45
CA LYS A 257 2.12 -9.36 -8.33
C LYS A 257 3.18 -10.45 -8.19
N GLU A 258 4.42 -10.10 -7.82
CA GLU A 258 5.52 -11.05 -7.73
C GLU A 258 5.47 -11.83 -6.42
N THR A 259 5.30 -11.11 -5.30
CA THR A 259 5.21 -11.73 -3.97
C THR A 259 3.79 -12.14 -3.57
N GLU A 260 2.79 -11.77 -4.38
CA GLU A 260 1.35 -12.00 -4.13
C GLU A 260 0.89 -11.51 -2.75
N ARG A 261 1.42 -10.36 -2.31
CA ARG A 261 1.09 -9.74 -1.02
C ARG A 261 0.21 -8.52 -1.23
N TYR A 262 -0.83 -8.43 -0.40
CA TYR A 262 -1.86 -7.41 -0.51
C TYR A 262 -2.05 -6.67 0.80
N GLY A 263 -2.09 -5.35 0.76
CA GLY A 263 -2.27 -4.55 1.97
C GLY A 263 -2.64 -3.11 1.70
N ILE A 264 -3.13 -2.48 2.76
CA ILE A 264 -3.56 -1.09 2.77
C ILE A 264 -2.86 -0.42 3.96
N LEU A 265 -2.15 0.67 3.73
CA LEU A 265 -1.76 1.58 4.80
C LEU A 265 -2.66 2.80 4.74
N LEU A 266 -3.41 3.05 5.81
CA LEU A 266 -4.11 4.30 6.02
C LEU A 266 -3.31 5.12 7.03
N TYR A 267 -2.92 6.33 6.66
CA TYR A 267 -2.06 7.14 7.50
C TYR A 267 -2.48 8.60 7.49
N THR A 268 -2.08 9.31 8.53
CA THR A 268 -2.21 10.77 8.61
C THR A 268 -0.87 11.33 9.04
N GLY A 269 -0.52 12.51 8.54
CA GLY A 269 0.74 13.17 8.86
C GLY A 269 0.61 14.67 8.82
N SER A 270 1.32 15.34 9.73
CA SER A 270 1.47 16.79 9.76
C SER A 270 2.94 17.18 9.81
N SER A 271 3.25 18.40 9.38
CA SER A 271 4.58 18.99 9.52
C SER A 271 4.94 19.33 10.96
N ASP A 272 3.95 19.41 11.84
CA ASP A 272 4.14 19.79 13.24
C ASP A 272 4.77 18.64 14.04
N ALA A 273 5.90 18.95 14.68
CA ALA A 273 6.73 17.99 15.41
C ALA A 273 6.10 17.51 16.74
N GLU A 274 4.98 18.09 17.17
CA GLU A 274 4.29 17.73 18.43
C GLU A 274 3.53 16.39 18.35
N GLY A 275 3.51 15.75 17.19
CA GLY A 275 3.00 14.40 17.01
C GLY A 275 1.48 14.31 16.83
N THR A 276 1.02 13.15 16.39
CA THR A 276 -0.40 12.85 16.24
C THR A 276 -1.02 12.47 17.59
N LEU A 277 -2.33 12.71 17.77
CA LEU A 277 -3.02 12.46 19.04
C LEU A 277 -3.38 10.98 19.27
N GLY A 278 -2.90 10.06 18.42
CA GLY A 278 -3.23 8.65 18.52
C GLY A 278 -4.60 8.28 17.95
N GLY A 279 -5.33 9.22 17.37
CA GLY A 279 -6.75 9.06 17.00
C GLY A 279 -7.00 7.98 15.94
N LEU A 280 -6.17 7.95 14.88
CA LEU A 280 -6.25 7.00 13.78
C LEU A 280 -5.66 5.65 14.17
N VAL A 281 -4.46 5.65 14.77
CA VAL A 281 -3.78 4.39 15.15
C VAL A 281 -4.60 3.59 16.17
N GLN A 282 -5.36 4.25 17.06
CA GLN A 282 -6.26 3.58 18.00
C GLN A 282 -7.42 2.85 17.30
N GLN A 283 -7.88 3.32 16.13
CA GLN A 283 -8.97 2.67 15.40
C GLN A 283 -8.60 1.28 14.86
N ALA A 284 -7.31 0.94 14.77
CA ALA A 284 -6.85 -0.40 14.41
C ALA A 284 -7.48 -1.50 15.27
N ARG A 285 -7.72 -1.22 16.56
CA ARG A 285 -8.35 -2.16 17.50
C ARG A 285 -9.84 -2.37 17.21
N GLN A 286 -10.46 -1.41 16.54
CA GLN A 286 -11.88 -1.39 16.18
C GLN A 286 -12.10 -1.72 14.70
N ILE A 287 -11.09 -2.29 14.03
CA ILE A 287 -11.11 -2.51 12.58
C ILE A 287 -12.27 -3.37 12.11
N GLU A 288 -12.69 -4.38 12.89
CA GLU A 288 -13.86 -5.19 12.58
C GLU A 288 -15.14 -4.34 12.54
N ASN A 289 -15.35 -3.46 13.51
CA ASN A 289 -16.47 -2.53 13.51
C ASN A 289 -16.41 -1.57 12.30
N HIS A 290 -15.20 -1.17 11.90
CA HIS A 290 -15.01 -0.33 10.72
C HIS A 290 -15.32 -1.09 9.42
N LEU A 291 -14.93 -2.36 9.33
CA LEU A 291 -15.27 -3.23 8.21
C LEU A 291 -16.77 -3.47 8.15
N ASP A 292 -17.44 -3.74 9.27
CA ASP A 292 -18.91 -3.86 9.31
C ASP A 292 -19.60 -2.61 8.76
N GLN A 293 -19.20 -1.43 9.25
CA GLN A 293 -19.76 -0.17 8.79
C GLN A 293 -19.48 0.08 7.30
N ALA A 294 -18.23 -0.14 6.87
CA ALA A 294 -17.80 0.02 5.48
C ALA A 294 -18.58 -0.88 4.54
N LEU A 295 -18.75 -2.16 4.88
CA LEU A 295 -19.49 -3.13 4.06
C LEU A 295 -20.98 -2.80 4.01
N ARG A 296 -21.58 -2.34 5.12
CA ARG A 296 -22.98 -1.89 5.15
C ARG A 296 -23.22 -0.69 4.24
N MET A 297 -22.36 0.33 4.33
CA MET A 297 -22.44 1.52 3.47
C MET A 297 -22.16 1.18 2.01
N ALA A 298 -21.26 0.25 1.74
CA ALA A 298 -20.91 -0.17 0.39
C ALA A 298 -21.94 -1.11 -0.25
N ALA A 299 -22.86 -1.71 0.51
CA ALA A 299 -23.87 -2.62 -0.04
C ALA A 299 -24.95 -1.88 -0.85
N LEU A 300 -25.33 -0.68 -0.41
CA LEU A 300 -26.39 0.12 -1.05
C LEU A 300 -25.97 1.58 -1.19
N CYS A 301 -25.94 2.07 -2.42
CA CYS A 301 -25.64 3.47 -2.72
C CYS A 301 -26.95 4.25 -2.91
N SER A 302 -26.95 5.53 -2.53
CA SER A 302 -28.09 6.45 -2.80
C SER A 302 -28.40 6.60 -4.29
N ASN A 303 -27.43 6.33 -5.17
CA ASN A 303 -27.56 6.43 -6.62
C ASN A 303 -27.87 5.08 -7.29
N ASP A 304 -28.22 4.06 -6.52
CA ASP A 304 -28.67 2.79 -7.10
C ASP A 304 -30.07 2.93 -7.71
N PRO A 305 -30.35 2.26 -8.85
CA PRO A 305 -29.53 1.23 -9.51
C PRO A 305 -28.44 1.76 -10.45
N ILE A 306 -28.42 3.06 -10.78
CA ILE A 306 -27.50 3.63 -11.78
C ILE A 306 -26.03 3.38 -11.40
N CYS A 307 -25.67 3.60 -10.13
CA CYS A 307 -24.32 3.34 -9.66
C CYS A 307 -23.96 1.85 -9.72
N ALA A 308 -24.82 0.97 -9.17
CA ALA A 308 -24.55 -0.47 -9.16
C ALA A 308 -24.48 -1.11 -10.56
N GLN A 309 -25.27 -0.61 -11.50
CA GLN A 309 -25.35 -1.12 -12.88
C GLN A 309 -24.36 -0.43 -13.83
N HIS A 310 -23.49 0.44 -13.32
CA HIS A 310 -22.49 1.08 -14.17
C HIS A 310 -21.56 0.02 -14.78
N GLU A 311 -21.48 0.06 -16.09
CA GLU A 311 -20.68 -0.85 -16.90
C GLU A 311 -19.48 -0.08 -17.49
N PRO A 312 -18.25 -0.38 -17.05
CA PRO A 312 -17.06 0.36 -17.47
C PRO A 312 -16.86 0.38 -18.99
N SER A 313 -17.37 -0.62 -19.71
CA SER A 313 -17.26 -0.71 -21.18
C SER A 313 -18.29 0.13 -21.95
N ASP A 314 -19.21 0.86 -21.29
CA ASP A 314 -20.16 1.72 -21.98
C ASP A 314 -19.56 3.10 -22.33
N SER A 315 -19.74 3.48 -23.59
CA SER A 315 -19.15 4.67 -24.20
C SER A 315 -19.84 5.99 -23.88
N MET A 316 -21.08 5.95 -23.41
CA MET A 316 -21.86 7.17 -23.19
C MET A 316 -21.32 8.03 -22.02
N GLU A 317 -20.83 7.41 -20.96
CA GLU A 317 -20.35 8.14 -19.77
C GLU A 317 -18.83 8.38 -19.78
N ALA A 318 -18.09 7.65 -20.62
CA ALA A 318 -16.63 7.67 -20.68
C ALA A 318 -15.92 7.45 -19.32
N ARG A 319 -16.59 6.78 -18.37
CA ARG A 319 -16.07 6.44 -17.03
C ARG A 319 -15.41 5.06 -17.00
N TRP A 320 -14.54 4.82 -17.98
CA TRP A 320 -13.88 3.55 -18.26
C TRP A 320 -13.13 2.86 -17.10
N LEU A 321 -12.68 3.64 -16.13
CA LEU A 321 -11.91 3.16 -14.96
C LEU A 321 -12.76 2.98 -13.70
N HIS A 322 -14.08 3.12 -13.80
CA HIS A 322 -15.00 2.96 -12.67
C HIS A 322 -15.92 1.78 -12.91
N GLY A 323 -16.06 0.91 -11.91
CA GLY A 323 -17.18 -0.02 -11.80
C GLY A 323 -18.33 0.64 -11.06
N ALA A 324 -18.85 0.00 -10.01
CA ALA A 324 -19.85 0.59 -9.15
C ALA A 324 -19.17 1.56 -8.15
N ALA A 325 -18.90 2.78 -8.61
CA ALA A 325 -18.21 3.81 -7.85
C ALA A 325 -18.74 5.22 -8.15
N CYS A 326 -19.09 5.99 -7.12
CA CYS A 326 -19.49 7.40 -7.22
C CYS A 326 -19.22 8.16 -5.91
N HIS A 327 -19.44 9.49 -5.91
CA HIS A 327 -19.33 10.33 -4.71
C HIS A 327 -20.24 9.93 -3.55
N GLY A 328 -21.34 9.22 -3.84
CA GLY A 328 -22.25 8.72 -2.81
C GLY A 328 -21.79 7.44 -2.12
N CYS A 329 -20.75 6.76 -2.59
CA CYS A 329 -20.30 5.49 -2.00
C CYS A 329 -18.79 5.39 -1.81
N THR A 330 -17.98 5.50 -2.88
CA THR A 330 -16.55 5.14 -2.82
C THR A 330 -15.60 6.29 -3.07
N LEU A 331 -16.01 7.36 -3.76
CA LEU A 331 -15.07 8.46 -4.04
C LEU A 331 -14.75 9.25 -2.76
N ILE A 332 -13.47 9.57 -2.57
CA ILE A 332 -12.93 10.36 -1.45
C ILE A 332 -12.21 11.61 -1.98
N ALA A 333 -11.60 12.39 -1.07
CA ALA A 333 -10.75 13.52 -1.46
C ALA A 333 -9.59 13.05 -2.35
N GLU A 334 -9.36 13.68 -3.50
CA GLU A 334 -8.31 13.28 -4.43
C GLU A 334 -6.91 13.33 -3.81
N THR A 335 -6.67 14.23 -2.85
CA THR A 335 -5.40 14.34 -2.11
C THR A 335 -5.13 13.16 -1.19
N SER A 336 -6.17 12.41 -0.81
CA SER A 336 -6.08 11.21 0.02
C SER A 336 -5.82 9.94 -0.78
N CYS A 337 -6.14 9.95 -2.07
CA CYS A 337 -6.11 8.77 -2.94
C CYS A 337 -4.85 8.76 -3.80
N GLU A 338 -4.08 7.67 -3.76
CA GLU A 338 -2.86 7.57 -4.58
C GLU A 338 -3.15 7.44 -6.08
N SER A 339 -4.37 7.06 -6.44
CA SER A 339 -4.85 6.80 -7.82
C SER A 339 -5.93 7.76 -8.29
N ARG A 340 -6.12 8.92 -7.61
CA ARG A 340 -7.06 9.98 -8.01
C ARG A 340 -8.50 9.49 -8.24
N ASN A 341 -8.97 8.59 -7.38
CA ASN A 341 -10.27 7.94 -7.48
C ASN A 341 -10.51 7.11 -8.77
N GLU A 342 -9.47 6.73 -9.52
CA GLU A 342 -9.57 5.83 -10.66
C GLU A 342 -9.44 4.36 -10.20
N LEU A 343 -10.01 3.38 -10.91
CA LEU A 343 -9.90 1.95 -10.58
C LEU A 343 -10.61 1.57 -9.27
N LEU A 344 -11.90 1.90 -9.18
CA LEU A 344 -12.76 1.63 -8.03
C LEU A 344 -13.99 0.81 -8.43
N ASP A 345 -14.36 -0.19 -7.62
CA ASP A 345 -15.60 -0.94 -7.78
C ASP A 345 -16.04 -1.62 -6.47
N ARG A 346 -17.11 -1.10 -5.83
CA ARG A 346 -17.62 -1.67 -4.57
C ARG A 346 -18.20 -3.08 -4.73
N ALA A 347 -18.56 -3.48 -5.96
CA ALA A 347 -19.04 -4.83 -6.26
C ALA A 347 -17.97 -5.91 -6.01
N LEU A 348 -16.68 -5.53 -6.07
CA LEU A 348 -15.58 -6.44 -5.74
C LEU A 348 -15.38 -6.58 -4.23
N VAL A 349 -15.87 -5.63 -3.42
CA VAL A 349 -15.71 -5.64 -1.96
C VAL A 349 -16.86 -6.38 -1.29
N VAL A 350 -18.10 -6.05 -1.65
CA VAL A 350 -19.33 -6.57 -1.03
C VAL A 350 -20.41 -6.84 -2.08
N PRO A 351 -21.32 -7.80 -1.88
CA PRO A 351 -22.50 -7.97 -2.72
C PRO A 351 -23.30 -6.67 -2.86
N ILE A 352 -23.63 -6.31 -4.10
CA ILE A 352 -24.48 -5.16 -4.42
C ILE A 352 -25.62 -5.52 -5.38
N LEU A 353 -26.54 -4.59 -5.58
CA LEU A 353 -27.62 -4.73 -6.55
C LEU A 353 -27.09 -5.05 -7.95
N GLY A 354 -27.55 -6.14 -8.57
CA GLY A 354 -27.12 -6.57 -9.91
C GLY A 354 -25.79 -7.34 -9.95
N VAL A 355 -24.96 -7.26 -8.92
CA VAL A 355 -23.69 -8.01 -8.81
C VAL A 355 -23.55 -8.66 -7.42
N PRO A 356 -24.37 -9.68 -7.08
CA PRO A 356 -24.39 -10.25 -5.74
C PRO A 356 -23.18 -11.16 -5.43
N ASP A 357 -22.56 -11.76 -6.46
CA ASP A 357 -21.61 -12.87 -6.26
C ASP A 357 -20.13 -12.48 -6.50
N ALA A 358 -19.85 -11.22 -6.82
CA ALA A 358 -18.49 -10.74 -7.06
C ALA A 358 -17.78 -10.20 -5.79
N GLY A 359 -18.51 -10.04 -4.68
CA GLY A 359 -17.96 -9.49 -3.44
C GLY A 359 -16.92 -10.39 -2.78
N PHE A 360 -15.80 -9.79 -2.35
CA PHE A 360 -14.77 -10.45 -1.57
C PHE A 360 -15.28 -10.86 -0.18
N PHE A 361 -15.96 -9.93 0.49
CA PHE A 361 -16.63 -10.17 1.76
C PHE A 361 -18.09 -10.57 1.57
N GLN A 362 -18.64 -11.29 2.53
CA GLN A 362 -20.07 -11.57 2.56
C GLN A 362 -20.87 -10.33 2.99
N ALA A 363 -22.12 -10.25 2.53
CA ALA A 363 -23.05 -9.19 2.90
C ALA A 363 -23.12 -9.01 4.43
N ALA A 364 -23.24 -7.76 4.87
CA ALA A 364 -23.44 -7.45 6.27
C ALA A 364 -24.84 -7.85 6.74
N PRO A 365 -24.96 -8.42 7.95
CA PRO A 365 -26.25 -8.76 8.52
C PRO A 365 -27.08 -7.51 8.83
#